data_AF-A0A3C0GEF1-F1
#
_entry.id   AF-A0A3C0GEF1-F1
#
_cell.length_a   1.000
_cell.length_b   1.000
_cell.length_c   1.000
_cell.angle_alpha   90.00
_cell.angle_beta   90.00
_cell.angle_gamma   90.00
#
_symmetry.space_group_name_H-M   'P 1'
#
loop_
_entity.id
_entity.type
_entity.pdbx_description
1 polymer ?
#
loop_
_entity_poly.entity_id
_entity_poly.type
_entity_poly.pdbx_seq_one_letter_code
_entity_poly.pdbx_strand_id
1 'polypeptide(L)'
;MKQGLKFFFINFFVVVFFIIAALAYFSPVLQGKVMHQHDIAQYTGMAKEQNDFRKATDQEPYWTNSAFGGMPTYQLGANYPHNYIKKLDRLIRFLPRPADYLFLYFIGFYILLCCLKVDFKLAVIGALAFGFSTYLIIILGAGHNAKAHAMAYLPMLLGGIVLVFRKKYLWGFVLTALAMALEITANHYQMTYYFMLLVLVLGVVYLIYAIKDKKLKHFFTSVGILLIAVTLGIAANATGLMATKEYADWSTRGKSELTINPDGSPKEDTGGLSKAYITNWSYGIAESLNLFVPRLFGGASQENLGENSKSYNYLIDKGLARSSALDFVSGLPLYWGEQPGTSGPAYLGAVIFFLFVLGLFLVKGKHKWWLLFGSLLSLILSWGKNFSVLTDFMIDYFPLYDKFRAVSSIQVILELCVPVLAILALKKLFKDKVPHADKIKSLTLATATILG
;
A
#
# COMPACT_ATOMS: atom_id res chain seq x y z
N MET A 1 29.60 7.56 -9.54
CA MET A 1 29.16 7.72 -10.93
C MET A 1 29.34 9.19 -11.25
N LYS A 2 30.12 9.55 -12.26
CA LYS A 2 30.14 10.94 -12.75
C LYS A 2 28.71 11.25 -13.20
N GLN A 3 27.97 12.03 -12.42
CA GLN A 3 26.61 12.45 -12.73
C GLN A 3 26.69 13.56 -13.78
N GLY A 4 26.96 13.16 -15.02
CA GLY A 4 26.95 14.09 -16.16
C GLY A 4 25.53 14.39 -16.63
N LEU A 5 25.42 15.33 -17.56
CA LEU A 5 24.18 15.79 -18.17
C LEU A 5 23.27 14.65 -18.67
N LYS A 6 23.86 13.57 -19.21
CA LYS A 6 23.14 12.36 -19.64
C LYS A 6 22.30 11.72 -18.54
N PHE A 7 22.77 11.71 -17.29
CA PHE A 7 22.00 11.14 -16.17
C PHE A 7 20.75 11.98 -15.89
N PHE A 8 20.86 13.30 -15.91
CA PHE A 8 19.72 14.19 -15.72
C PHE A 8 18.70 14.04 -16.84
N PHE A 9 19.14 14.00 -18.10
CA PHE A 9 18.26 13.77 -19.24
C PHE A 9 17.51 12.45 -19.15
N ILE A 10 18.19 11.34 -18.82
CA ILE A 10 17.53 10.03 -18.68
C ILE A 10 16.41 10.10 -17.64
N ASN A 11 16.70 10.61 -16.45
CA ASN A 11 15.70 10.68 -15.38
C ASN A 11 14.57 11.67 -15.70
N PHE A 12 14.87 12.79 -16.38
CA PHE A 12 13.85 13.72 -16.86
C PHE A 12 12.87 13.03 -17.81
N PHE A 13 13.37 12.32 -18.83
CA PHE A 13 12.49 11.60 -19.77
C PHE A 13 11.74 10.44 -19.11
N VAL A 14 12.31 9.79 -18.10
CA VAL A 14 11.59 8.80 -17.29
C VAL A 14 10.42 9.44 -16.54
N VAL A 15 10.61 10.60 -15.92
CA VAL A 15 9.54 11.34 -15.23
C VAL A 15 8.45 11.75 -16.22
N VAL A 16 8.82 12.31 -17.37
CA VAL A 16 7.87 12.67 -18.45
C VAL A 16 7.10 11.45 -18.93
N PHE A 17 7.78 10.33 -19.12
CA PHE A 17 7.14 9.07 -19.51
C PHE A 17 6.11 8.59 -18.46
N PHE A 18 6.42 8.67 -17.17
CA PHE A 18 5.46 8.31 -16.11
C PHE A 18 4.26 9.25 -16.05
N ILE A 19 4.45 10.54 -16.30
CA ILE A 19 3.34 11.50 -16.41
C ILE A 19 2.41 11.08 -17.56
N ILE A 20 2.98 10.83 -18.74
CA ILE A 20 2.21 10.41 -19.92
C ILE A 20 1.49 9.09 -19.65
N ALA A 21 2.16 8.10 -19.06
CA ALA A 21 1.57 6.80 -18.78
C ALA A 21 0.39 6.90 -17.80
N ALA A 22 0.53 7.69 -16.72
CA ALA A 22 -0.54 7.89 -15.74
C ALA A 22 -1.75 8.63 -16.35
N LEU A 23 -1.51 9.68 -17.12
CA LEU A 23 -2.55 10.45 -17.81
C LEU A 23 -3.21 9.66 -18.93
N ALA A 24 -2.47 8.82 -19.66
CA ALA A 24 -3.03 7.98 -20.71
C ALA A 24 -4.00 6.95 -20.11
N TYR A 25 -3.61 6.30 -19.01
CA TYR A 25 -4.47 5.34 -18.30
C TYR A 25 -5.74 5.99 -17.76
N PHE A 26 -5.62 7.17 -17.16
CA PHE A 26 -6.74 7.95 -16.67
C PHE A 26 -7.16 9.06 -17.63
N SER A 27 -7.08 8.85 -18.94
CA SER A 27 -7.34 9.89 -19.95
C SER A 27 -8.68 10.65 -19.81
N PRO A 28 -9.78 10.07 -19.27
CA PRO A 28 -10.99 10.85 -18.99
C PRO A 28 -10.76 12.08 -18.09
N VAL A 29 -9.75 12.09 -17.21
CA VAL A 29 -9.46 13.25 -16.34
C VAL A 29 -9.03 14.47 -17.13
N LEU A 30 -8.46 14.29 -18.33
CA LEU A 30 -8.10 15.37 -19.25
C LEU A 30 -9.34 16.05 -19.85
N GLN A 31 -10.50 15.37 -19.82
CA GLN A 31 -11.79 15.90 -20.25
C GLN A 31 -12.56 16.56 -19.08
N GLY A 32 -11.93 16.72 -17.92
CA GLY A 32 -12.60 17.20 -16.70
C GLY A 32 -13.53 16.17 -16.05
N LYS A 33 -13.53 14.92 -16.52
CA LYS A 33 -14.31 13.85 -15.88
C LYS A 33 -13.64 13.42 -14.59
N VAL A 34 -14.45 13.14 -13.59
CA VAL A 34 -14.01 12.65 -12.29
C VAL A 34 -14.54 11.24 -12.05
N MET A 35 -13.72 10.40 -11.39
CA MET A 35 -14.14 9.07 -11.01
C MET A 35 -15.12 9.15 -9.84
N HIS A 36 -16.28 8.48 -9.96
CA HIS A 36 -17.19 8.35 -8.84
C HIS A 36 -16.63 7.34 -7.84
N GLN A 37 -16.22 7.84 -6.67
CA GLN A 37 -15.64 7.05 -5.58
C GLN A 37 -16.58 7.16 -4.37
N HIS A 38 -17.10 6.02 -3.89
CA HIS A 38 -18.09 5.99 -2.81
C HIS A 38 -17.61 6.71 -1.54
N ASP A 39 -16.41 6.37 -1.06
CA ASP A 39 -15.80 6.96 0.13
C ASP A 39 -15.61 8.47 0.00
N ILE A 40 -15.25 8.95 -1.20
CA ILE A 40 -15.05 10.39 -1.44
C ILE A 40 -16.37 11.13 -1.48
N ALA A 41 -17.44 10.53 -2.01
CA ALA A 41 -18.77 11.11 -1.96
C ALA A 41 -19.23 11.29 -0.50
N GLN A 42 -19.07 10.25 0.33
CA GLN A 42 -19.39 10.30 1.77
C GLN A 42 -18.55 11.35 2.51
N TYR A 43 -17.23 11.34 2.30
CA TYR A 43 -16.31 12.31 2.89
C TYR A 43 -16.67 13.76 2.50
N THR A 44 -17.04 13.99 1.24
CA THR A 44 -17.41 15.32 0.75
C THR A 44 -18.66 15.85 1.47
N GLY A 45 -19.62 14.97 1.76
CA GLY A 45 -20.78 15.30 2.60
C GLY A 45 -20.37 15.67 4.03
N MET A 46 -19.57 14.83 4.70
CA MET A 46 -19.12 15.07 6.08
C MET A 46 -18.30 16.36 6.23
N ALA A 47 -17.47 16.69 5.24
CA ALA A 47 -16.58 17.87 5.29
C ALA A 47 -17.24 19.16 4.77
N LYS A 48 -18.51 19.12 4.33
CA LYS A 48 -19.18 20.24 3.68
C LYS A 48 -19.26 21.49 4.56
N GLU A 49 -19.78 21.34 5.78
CA GLU A 49 -19.88 22.43 6.78
C GLU A 49 -18.51 23.06 7.08
N GLN A 50 -17.50 22.23 7.35
CA GLN A 50 -16.13 22.69 7.59
C GLN A 50 -15.58 23.51 6.40
N ASN A 51 -15.80 23.02 5.18
CA ASN A 51 -15.30 23.68 3.97
C ASN A 51 -16.03 24.98 3.67
N ASP A 52 -17.34 25.06 3.92
CA ASP A 52 -18.12 26.27 3.72
C ASP A 52 -17.81 27.33 4.78
N PHE A 53 -17.66 26.93 6.05
CA PHE A 53 -17.21 27.80 7.11
C PHE A 53 -15.85 28.41 6.78
N ARG A 54 -14.88 27.57 6.39
CA ARG A 54 -13.53 28.03 5.99
C ARG A 54 -13.59 29.05 4.84
N LYS A 55 -14.46 28.84 3.85
CA LYS A 55 -14.62 29.78 2.72
C LYS A 55 -15.22 31.12 3.14
N ALA A 56 -16.13 31.12 4.11
CA ALA A 56 -16.84 32.32 4.54
C ALA A 56 -16.05 33.16 5.55
N THR A 57 -15.26 32.52 6.43
CA THR A 57 -14.61 33.19 7.56
C THR A 57 -13.10 33.28 7.44
N ASP A 58 -12.48 32.56 6.49
CA ASP A 58 -11.04 32.34 6.41
C ASP A 58 -10.43 31.74 7.69
N GLN A 59 -11.25 31.07 8.50
CA GLN A 59 -10.83 30.38 9.73
C GLN A 59 -11.04 28.88 9.60
N GLU A 60 -10.16 28.11 10.24
CA GLU A 60 -10.28 26.65 10.29
C GLU A 60 -11.18 26.22 11.45
N PRO A 61 -12.32 25.54 11.20
CA PRO A 61 -13.14 25.01 12.27
C PRO A 61 -12.58 23.66 12.74
N TYR A 62 -12.47 23.49 14.05
CA TYR A 62 -12.02 22.23 14.67
C TYR A 62 -13.18 21.32 15.11
N TRP A 63 -14.42 21.70 14.81
CA TRP A 63 -15.65 20.94 15.08
C TRP A 63 -16.59 20.98 13.87
N THR A 64 -17.36 19.92 13.64
CA THR A 64 -18.42 19.85 12.62
C THR A 64 -19.63 19.12 13.18
N ASN A 65 -20.84 19.57 12.85
CA ASN A 65 -22.10 18.93 13.24
C ASN A 65 -22.62 18.00 12.15
N SER A 66 -22.05 18.06 10.95
CA SER A 66 -22.46 17.30 9.77
C SER A 66 -22.19 15.79 9.84
N ALA A 67 -21.56 15.31 10.91
CA ALA A 67 -21.27 13.89 11.13
C ALA A 67 -21.52 13.51 12.59
N PHE A 68 -22.17 12.36 12.80
CA PHE A 68 -22.40 11.74 14.12
C PHE A 68 -23.04 12.67 15.19
N GLY A 69 -23.75 13.72 14.78
CA GLY A 69 -24.32 14.72 15.69
C GLY A 69 -23.31 15.71 16.26
N GLY A 70 -22.04 15.68 15.80
CA GLY A 70 -20.95 16.50 16.31
C GLY A 70 -19.66 15.71 16.46
N MET A 71 -18.58 16.14 15.81
CA MET A 71 -17.24 15.57 16.04
C MET A 71 -16.10 16.56 15.72
N PRO A 72 -14.88 16.34 16.26
CA PRO A 72 -13.70 17.09 15.85
C PRO A 72 -13.36 16.87 14.37
N THR A 73 -12.90 17.93 13.69
CA THR A 73 -12.54 17.86 12.25
C THR A 73 -11.15 17.30 11.98
N TYR A 74 -10.44 16.82 13.01
CA TYR A 74 -9.05 16.38 12.93
C TYR A 74 -8.82 15.30 11.85
N GLN A 75 -9.77 14.35 11.73
CA GLN A 75 -9.75 13.31 10.69
C GLN A 75 -10.56 13.68 9.43
N LEU A 76 -11.16 14.87 9.39
CA LEU A 76 -11.95 15.38 8.26
C LEU A 76 -11.18 16.39 7.39
N GLY A 77 -9.86 16.45 7.56
CA GLY A 77 -8.99 17.27 6.72
C GLY A 77 -8.72 18.67 7.26
N ALA A 78 -8.79 18.85 8.58
CA ALA A 78 -8.36 20.06 9.27
C ALA A 78 -7.01 20.59 8.74
N ASN A 79 -6.92 21.91 8.54
CA ASN A 79 -5.68 22.57 8.16
C ASN A 79 -5.00 23.16 9.40
N TYR A 80 -3.80 22.65 9.68
CA TYR A 80 -2.93 23.22 10.69
C TYR A 80 -2.01 24.28 10.07
N PRO A 81 -1.74 25.40 10.77
CA PRO A 81 -0.74 26.37 10.36
C PRO A 81 0.63 25.71 10.11
N HIS A 82 1.42 26.28 9.19
CA HIS A 82 2.79 25.85 8.92
C HIS A 82 2.98 24.36 8.55
N ASN A 83 1.94 23.69 8.03
CA ASN A 83 2.08 22.32 7.51
C ASN A 83 2.81 22.29 6.15
N TYR A 84 4.13 22.47 6.17
CA TYR A 84 4.97 22.54 4.97
C TYR A 84 5.07 21.20 4.23
N ILE A 85 4.97 20.07 4.94
CA ILE A 85 5.00 18.75 4.31
C ILE A 85 3.74 18.52 3.47
N LYS A 86 2.56 18.93 3.96
CA LYS A 86 1.31 18.91 3.16
C LYS A 86 1.38 19.80 1.92
N LYS A 87 2.10 20.94 1.99
CA LYS A 87 2.37 21.79 0.81
C LYS A 87 3.29 21.09 -0.20
N LEU A 88 4.36 20.46 0.27
CA LEU A 88 5.27 19.69 -0.56
C LEU A 88 4.56 18.49 -1.21
N ASP A 89 3.75 17.77 -0.45
CA ASP A 89 2.92 16.67 -0.96
C ASP A 89 2.02 17.13 -2.13
N ARG A 90 1.31 18.26 -1.96
CA ARG A 90 0.49 18.85 -3.03
C ARG A 90 1.30 19.28 -4.25
N LEU A 91 2.53 19.78 -4.05
CA LEU A 91 3.43 20.16 -5.14
C LEU A 91 3.86 18.94 -5.97
N ILE A 92 4.15 17.81 -5.31
CA ILE A 92 4.53 16.56 -6.00
C ILE A 92 3.32 15.96 -6.71
N ARG A 93 2.12 16.05 -6.10
CA ARG A 93 0.84 15.57 -6.67
C ARG A 93 0.17 16.63 -7.56
N PHE A 94 0.90 17.10 -8.58
CA PHE A 94 0.43 18.15 -9.49
C PHE A 94 -0.54 17.66 -10.58
N LEU A 95 -0.67 16.34 -10.79
CA LEU A 95 -1.59 15.77 -11.78
C LEU A 95 -3.03 15.71 -11.25
N PRO A 96 -4.05 15.65 -12.12
CA PRO A 96 -5.43 15.41 -11.71
C PRO A 96 -5.57 14.04 -11.02
N ARG A 97 -6.41 13.96 -9.99
CA ARG A 97 -6.73 12.69 -9.34
C ARG A 97 -7.57 11.79 -10.26
N PRO A 98 -7.33 10.46 -10.30
CA PRO A 98 -6.36 9.69 -9.51
C PRO A 98 -4.99 9.50 -10.22
N ALA A 99 -4.72 10.21 -11.32
CA ALA A 99 -3.47 10.08 -12.06
C ALA A 99 -2.23 10.52 -11.25
N ASP A 100 -2.40 11.44 -10.29
CA ASP A 100 -1.36 11.81 -9.33
C ASP A 100 -0.86 10.63 -8.50
N TYR A 101 -1.75 9.80 -7.97
CA TYR A 101 -1.38 8.61 -7.20
C TYR A 101 -0.67 7.57 -8.05
N LEU A 102 -1.15 7.31 -9.26
CA LEU A 102 -0.48 6.37 -10.17
C LEU A 102 0.91 6.87 -10.59
N PHE A 103 1.06 8.16 -10.85
CA PHE A 103 2.37 8.78 -11.07
C PHE A 103 3.30 8.61 -9.85
N LEU A 104 2.77 8.82 -8.63
CA LEU A 104 3.54 8.61 -7.40
C LEU A 104 3.99 7.14 -7.24
N TYR A 105 3.14 6.16 -7.58
CA TYR A 105 3.53 4.75 -7.59
C TYR A 105 4.72 4.50 -8.50
N PHE A 106 4.67 5.05 -9.72
CA PHE A 106 5.75 4.88 -10.69
C PHE A 106 7.05 5.51 -10.21
N ILE A 107 7.03 6.79 -9.83
CA ILE A 107 8.26 7.49 -9.44
C ILE A 107 8.83 6.94 -8.13
N GLY A 108 7.97 6.61 -7.17
CA GLY A 108 8.42 6.07 -5.88
C GLY A 108 9.11 4.72 -6.05
N PHE A 109 8.52 3.82 -6.82
CA PHE A 109 9.11 2.51 -7.11
C PHE A 109 10.36 2.60 -7.98
N TYR A 110 10.39 3.52 -8.95
CA TYR A 110 11.58 3.80 -9.75
C TYR A 110 12.76 4.27 -8.88
N ILE A 111 12.52 5.17 -7.92
CA ILE A 111 13.54 5.63 -6.96
C ILE A 111 14.07 4.45 -6.14
N LEU A 112 13.18 3.58 -5.62
CA LEU A 112 13.58 2.36 -4.90
C LEU A 112 14.52 1.48 -5.74
N LEU A 113 14.16 1.21 -7.00
CA LEU A 113 14.97 0.36 -7.88
C LEU A 113 16.32 1.01 -8.21
N CYS A 114 16.37 2.33 -8.39
CA CYS A 114 17.61 3.08 -8.51
C CYS A 114 18.48 2.94 -7.24
N CYS A 115 17.87 3.02 -6.06
CA CYS A 115 18.52 2.79 -4.76
C CYS A 115 19.01 1.34 -4.61
N LEU A 116 18.45 0.37 -5.34
CA LEU A 116 18.93 -1.01 -5.46
C LEU A 116 19.95 -1.22 -6.59
N LYS A 117 20.41 -0.15 -7.25
CA LYS A 117 21.33 -0.15 -8.41
C LYS A 117 20.77 -0.94 -9.61
N VAL A 118 19.46 -0.95 -9.79
CA VAL A 118 18.83 -1.47 -11.02
C VAL A 118 19.06 -0.43 -12.13
N ASP A 119 19.34 -0.90 -13.35
CA ASP A 119 19.45 0.00 -14.51
C ASP A 119 18.11 0.68 -14.80
N PHE A 120 18.14 1.92 -15.32
CA PHE A 120 16.93 2.72 -15.50
C PHE A 120 15.87 2.02 -16.37
N LYS A 121 16.27 1.23 -17.38
CA LYS A 121 15.32 0.53 -18.26
C LYS A 121 14.52 -0.51 -17.49
N LEU A 122 15.20 -1.33 -16.69
CA LEU A 122 14.54 -2.31 -15.81
C LEU A 122 13.81 -1.62 -14.66
N ALA A 123 14.29 -0.46 -14.21
CA ALA A 123 13.61 0.32 -13.19
C ALA A 123 12.28 0.89 -13.70
N VAL A 124 12.21 1.34 -14.96
CA VAL A 124 10.96 1.75 -15.61
C VAL A 124 9.99 0.58 -15.72
N ILE A 125 10.44 -0.59 -16.20
CA ILE A 125 9.60 -1.79 -16.29
C ILE A 125 9.05 -2.18 -14.91
N GLY A 126 9.91 -2.14 -13.88
CA GLY A 126 9.51 -2.42 -12.51
C GLY A 126 8.50 -1.42 -11.95
N ALA A 127 8.69 -0.14 -12.23
CA ALA A 127 7.75 0.91 -11.83
C ALA A 127 6.37 0.70 -12.46
N LEU A 128 6.32 0.41 -13.77
CA LEU A 128 5.06 0.10 -14.45
C LEU A 128 4.40 -1.17 -13.88
N ALA A 129 5.18 -2.23 -13.65
CA ALA A 129 4.69 -3.47 -13.08
C ALA A 129 4.10 -3.28 -11.67
N PHE A 130 4.73 -2.43 -10.84
CA PHE A 130 4.21 -2.07 -9.53
C PHE A 130 2.94 -1.23 -9.66
N GLY A 131 3.00 -0.08 -10.34
CA GLY A 131 1.88 0.86 -10.40
C GLY A 131 0.63 0.32 -11.11
N PHE A 132 0.80 -0.60 -12.06
CA PHE A 132 -0.31 -1.31 -12.72
C PHE A 132 -0.68 -2.64 -12.04
N SER A 133 -0.16 -2.93 -10.85
CA SER A 133 -0.67 -4.03 -10.03
C SER A 133 -2.16 -3.83 -9.80
N THR A 134 -2.93 -4.91 -9.95
CA THR A 134 -4.41 -4.86 -9.95
C THR A 134 -4.95 -4.22 -8.67
N TYR A 135 -4.36 -4.54 -7.52
CA TYR A 135 -4.76 -3.97 -6.24
C TYR A 135 -4.54 -2.46 -6.14
N LEU A 136 -3.39 -1.96 -6.60
CA LEU A 136 -3.08 -0.52 -6.59
C LEU A 136 -4.01 0.29 -7.49
N ILE A 137 -4.61 -0.34 -8.49
CA ILE A 137 -5.64 0.28 -9.34
C ILE A 137 -7.03 0.17 -8.70
N ILE A 138 -7.40 -1.02 -8.18
CA ILE A 138 -8.69 -1.25 -7.54
C ILE A 138 -8.90 -0.31 -6.36
N ILE A 139 -7.87 -0.08 -5.55
CA ILE A 139 -7.95 0.78 -4.36
C ILE A 139 -8.25 2.23 -4.71
N LEU A 140 -7.80 2.69 -5.89
CA LEU A 140 -8.16 3.99 -6.44
C LEU A 140 -9.64 3.97 -6.81
N GLY A 141 -10.15 2.93 -7.48
CA GLY A 141 -11.58 2.78 -7.77
C GLY A 141 -12.47 2.85 -6.52
N ALA A 142 -12.05 2.19 -5.43
CA ALA A 142 -12.80 2.15 -4.17
C ALA A 142 -12.88 3.51 -3.45
N GLY A 143 -11.95 4.43 -3.70
CA GLY A 143 -11.90 5.72 -2.99
C GLY A 143 -11.08 5.70 -1.70
N HIS A 144 -10.36 4.61 -1.40
CA HIS A 144 -9.41 4.48 -0.30
C HIS A 144 -8.12 5.31 -0.56
N ASN A 145 -8.30 6.60 -0.86
CA ASN A 145 -7.26 7.49 -1.37
C ASN A 145 -6.11 7.69 -0.36
N ALA A 146 -6.39 7.74 0.94
CA ALA A 146 -5.34 7.83 1.97
C ALA A 146 -4.44 6.57 1.99
N LYS A 147 -5.02 5.39 1.76
CA LYS A 147 -4.28 4.13 1.68
C LYS A 147 -3.43 4.06 0.42
N ALA A 148 -4.03 4.43 -0.72
CA ALA A 148 -3.33 4.59 -1.99
C ALA A 148 -2.14 5.55 -1.87
N HIS A 149 -2.37 6.69 -1.22
CA HIS A 149 -1.36 7.72 -1.00
C HIS A 149 -0.17 7.20 -0.19
N ALA A 150 -0.41 6.52 0.92
CA ALA A 150 0.64 5.91 1.74
C ALA A 150 1.47 4.89 0.92
N MET A 151 0.81 3.97 0.22
CA MET A 151 1.50 2.97 -0.61
C MET A 151 2.43 3.58 -1.67
N ALA A 152 2.19 4.82 -2.10
CA ALA A 152 3.03 5.51 -3.05
C ALA A 152 4.36 6.03 -2.46
N TYR A 153 4.41 6.27 -1.16
CA TYR A 153 5.59 6.75 -0.45
C TYR A 153 6.44 5.65 0.18
N LEU A 154 5.85 4.50 0.52
CA LEU A 154 6.57 3.33 1.05
C LEU A 154 7.79 2.88 0.21
N PRO A 155 7.74 2.81 -1.14
CA PRO A 155 8.90 2.45 -1.94
C PRO A 155 10.06 3.43 -1.75
N MET A 156 9.79 4.74 -1.70
CA MET A 156 10.84 5.75 -1.48
C MET A 156 11.46 5.63 -0.10
N LEU A 157 10.65 5.40 0.93
CA LEU A 157 11.10 5.18 2.30
C LEU A 157 12.02 3.95 2.38
N LEU A 158 11.63 2.85 1.75
CA LEU A 158 12.46 1.64 1.62
C LEU A 158 13.77 1.94 0.86
N GLY A 159 13.71 2.78 -0.17
CA GLY A 159 14.87 3.24 -0.93
C GLY A 159 15.88 3.98 -0.05
N GLY A 160 15.41 4.89 0.82
CA GLY A 160 16.23 5.60 1.80
C GLY A 160 16.91 4.65 2.78
N ILE A 161 16.15 3.69 3.34
CA ILE A 161 16.67 2.64 4.22
C ILE A 161 17.79 1.85 3.55
N VAL A 162 17.56 1.40 2.31
CA VAL A 162 18.56 0.67 1.51
C VAL A 162 19.80 1.53 1.26
N LEU A 163 19.68 2.83 1.01
CA LEU A 163 20.83 3.73 0.81
C LEU A 163 21.72 3.84 2.05
N VAL A 164 21.14 3.95 3.25
CA VAL A 164 21.91 4.02 4.50
C VAL A 164 22.74 2.74 4.69
N PHE A 165 22.13 1.56 4.54
CA PHE A 165 22.85 0.29 4.61
C PHE A 165 23.80 0.03 3.43
N ARG A 166 23.78 0.89 2.42
CA ARG A 166 24.78 0.94 1.33
C ARG A 166 25.87 1.98 1.59
N LYS A 167 25.98 2.50 2.82
CA LYS A 167 26.91 3.56 3.25
C LYS A 167 26.71 4.90 2.55
N LYS A 168 25.54 5.15 1.97
CA LYS A 168 25.15 6.47 1.45
C LYS A 168 24.38 7.21 2.52
N TYR A 169 25.04 7.45 3.65
CA TYR A 169 24.41 7.93 4.88
C TYR A 169 23.62 9.23 4.70
N LEU A 170 24.23 10.27 4.13
CA LEU A 170 23.56 11.56 3.92
C LEU A 170 22.31 11.43 3.04
N TRP A 171 22.46 10.86 1.84
CA TRP A 171 21.34 10.72 0.90
C TRP A 171 20.28 9.74 1.37
N GLY A 172 20.68 8.68 2.08
CA GLY A 172 19.76 7.76 2.72
C GLY A 172 19.00 8.41 3.86
N PHE A 173 19.67 9.22 4.70
CA PHE A 173 19.05 10.01 5.75
C PHE A 173 18.01 10.98 5.19
N VAL A 174 18.38 11.80 4.21
CA VAL A 174 17.48 12.80 3.61
C VAL A 174 16.28 12.12 2.96
N LEU A 175 16.50 11.07 2.17
CA LEU A 175 15.40 10.35 1.52
C LEU A 175 14.48 9.67 2.54
N THR A 176 15.02 9.01 3.57
CA THR A 176 14.22 8.39 4.64
C THR A 176 13.41 9.43 5.41
N ALA A 177 14.03 10.54 5.83
CA ALA A 177 13.34 11.57 6.60
C ALA A 177 12.21 12.23 5.80
N LEU A 178 12.48 12.57 4.53
CA LEU A 178 11.49 13.18 3.66
C LEU A 178 10.35 12.21 3.31
N ALA A 179 10.68 10.97 2.93
CA ALA A 179 9.68 9.96 2.61
C ALA A 179 8.84 9.59 3.85
N MET A 180 9.44 9.52 5.04
CA MET A 180 8.71 9.31 6.29
C MET A 180 7.77 10.49 6.58
N ALA A 181 8.21 11.73 6.38
CA ALA A 181 7.37 12.90 6.56
C ALA A 181 6.14 12.87 5.62
N LEU A 182 6.37 12.57 4.34
CA LEU A 182 5.31 12.45 3.32
C LEU A 182 4.37 11.27 3.62
N GLU A 183 4.91 10.14 4.06
CA GLU A 183 4.15 8.95 4.46
C GLU A 183 3.19 9.25 5.61
N ILE A 184 3.64 9.95 6.65
CA ILE A 184 2.77 10.36 7.76
C ILE A 184 1.71 11.37 7.28
N THR A 185 2.05 12.29 6.38
CA THR A 185 1.08 13.23 5.78
C THR A 185 -0.03 12.52 5.00
N ALA A 186 0.22 11.33 4.43
CA ALA A 186 -0.82 10.52 3.77
C ALA A 186 -1.92 10.05 4.73
N ASN A 187 -1.71 10.18 6.05
CA ASN A 187 -2.69 9.96 7.12
C ASN A 187 -3.30 8.55 7.13
N HIS A 188 -2.49 7.52 6.81
CA HIS A 188 -2.91 6.12 6.90
C HIS A 188 -1.94 5.27 7.73
N TYR A 189 -1.92 5.53 9.04
CA TYR A 189 -0.97 4.94 10.01
C TYR A 189 -0.87 3.42 9.98
N GLN A 190 -1.96 2.71 9.63
CA GLN A 190 -1.94 1.25 9.51
C GLN A 190 -1.00 0.74 8.40
N MET A 191 -0.90 1.44 7.26
CA MET A 191 0.01 1.02 6.18
C MET A 191 1.47 1.26 6.58
N THR A 192 1.74 2.41 7.23
CA THR A 192 3.03 2.72 7.80
C THR A 192 3.45 1.69 8.85
N TYR A 193 2.52 1.27 9.71
CA TYR A 193 2.73 0.24 10.71
C TYR A 193 3.12 -1.10 10.08
N TYR A 194 2.36 -1.57 9.08
CA TYR A 194 2.70 -2.78 8.34
C TYR A 194 4.05 -2.68 7.63
N PHE A 195 4.40 -1.50 7.11
CA PHE A 195 5.72 -1.27 6.54
C PHE A 195 6.83 -1.35 7.58
N MET A 196 6.60 -0.91 8.82
CA MET A 196 7.57 -1.10 9.90
C MET A 196 7.80 -2.59 10.22
N LEU A 197 6.80 -3.46 10.11
CA LEU A 197 6.99 -4.92 10.22
C LEU A 197 7.96 -5.44 9.15
N LEU A 198 7.85 -4.96 7.91
CA LEU A 198 8.83 -5.27 6.85
C LEU A 198 10.23 -4.75 7.21
N VAL A 199 10.33 -3.54 7.75
CA VAL A 199 11.61 -2.94 8.16
C VAL A 199 12.25 -3.74 9.29
N LEU A 200 11.47 -4.28 10.24
CA LEU A 200 11.96 -5.19 11.28
C LEU A 200 12.53 -6.47 10.67
N VAL A 201 11.81 -7.11 9.73
CA VAL A 201 12.31 -8.29 9.00
C VAL A 201 13.61 -7.96 8.25
N LEU A 202 13.66 -6.83 7.56
CA LEU A 202 14.88 -6.34 6.90
C LEU A 202 16.01 -6.15 7.91
N GLY A 203 15.73 -5.53 9.05
CA GLY A 203 16.67 -5.30 10.14
C GLY A 203 17.27 -6.60 10.68
N VAL A 204 16.44 -7.61 10.97
CA VAL A 204 16.87 -8.93 11.42
C VAL A 204 17.75 -9.61 10.38
N VAL A 205 17.34 -9.63 9.11
CA VAL A 205 18.15 -10.21 8.03
C VAL A 205 19.49 -9.49 7.90
N TYR A 206 19.50 -8.16 7.97
CA TYR A 206 20.74 -7.38 7.88
C TYR A 206 21.64 -7.59 9.10
N LEU A 207 21.07 -7.77 10.30
CA LEU A 207 21.80 -8.09 11.52
C LEU A 207 22.50 -9.44 11.40
N ILE A 208 21.79 -10.49 10.96
CA ILE A 208 22.36 -11.82 10.74
C ILE A 208 23.57 -11.74 9.79
N TYR A 209 23.43 -11.02 8.67
CA TYR A 209 24.55 -10.81 7.74
C TYR A 209 25.66 -9.93 8.33
N ALA A 210 25.33 -8.95 9.17
CA ALA A 210 26.32 -8.11 9.83
C ALA A 210 27.14 -8.88 10.87
N ILE A 211 26.53 -9.84 11.57
CA ILE A 211 27.22 -10.78 12.47
C ILE A 211 28.17 -11.65 11.63
N LYS A 212 27.64 -12.32 10.61
CA LYS A 212 28.41 -13.23 9.73
C LYS A 212 29.60 -12.53 9.05
N ASP A 213 29.39 -11.32 8.56
CA ASP A 213 30.40 -10.54 7.83
C ASP A 213 31.29 -9.68 8.75
N LYS A 214 31.11 -9.73 10.07
CA LYS A 214 31.81 -8.87 11.07
C LYS A 214 31.64 -7.36 10.80
N LYS A 215 30.44 -6.93 10.40
CA LYS A 215 30.07 -5.53 10.06
C LYS A 215 29.10 -4.89 11.06
N LEU A 216 29.07 -5.35 12.31
CA LEU A 216 28.14 -4.86 13.34
C LEU A 216 28.21 -3.34 13.55
N LYS A 217 29.40 -2.74 13.55
CA LYS A 217 29.56 -1.28 13.67
C LYS A 217 28.76 -0.55 12.59
N HIS A 218 28.87 -0.99 11.33
CA HIS A 218 28.11 -0.38 10.24
C HIS A 218 26.60 -0.60 10.38
N PHE A 219 26.17 -1.76 10.86
CA PHE A 219 24.76 -2.04 11.13
C PHE A 219 24.18 -1.05 12.14
N PHE A 220 24.77 -0.94 13.33
CA PHE A 220 24.27 -0.05 14.38
C PHE A 220 24.40 1.43 14.01
N THR A 221 25.46 1.85 13.31
CA THR A 221 25.53 3.22 12.74
C THR A 221 24.38 3.48 11.77
N SER A 222 24.05 2.50 10.91
CA SER A 222 22.94 2.64 9.96
C SER A 222 21.60 2.72 10.67
N VAL A 223 21.37 1.89 11.69
CA VAL A 223 20.17 1.94 12.54
C VAL A 223 20.05 3.30 13.22
N GLY A 224 21.11 3.81 13.84
CA GLY A 224 21.10 5.13 14.49
C GLY A 224 20.73 6.27 13.53
N ILE A 225 21.31 6.28 12.32
CA ILE A 225 20.97 7.28 11.29
C ILE A 225 19.48 7.18 10.90
N LEU A 226 18.97 5.95 10.72
CA LEU A 226 17.57 5.74 10.35
C LEU A 226 16.60 6.15 11.46
N LEU A 227 16.93 5.87 12.73
CA LEU A 227 16.14 6.31 13.86
C LEU A 227 16.02 7.83 13.89
N ILE A 228 17.13 8.57 13.72
CA ILE A 228 17.10 10.04 13.65
C ILE A 228 16.25 10.51 12.47
N ALA A 229 16.40 9.90 11.30
CA ALA A 229 15.63 10.26 10.10
C ALA A 229 14.13 10.05 10.29
N VAL A 230 13.72 8.90 10.84
CA VAL A 230 12.33 8.58 11.11
C VAL A 230 11.74 9.51 12.16
N THR A 231 12.45 9.75 13.27
CA THR A 231 12.02 10.70 14.30
C THR A 231 11.80 12.10 13.73
N LEU A 232 12.71 12.58 12.87
CA LEU A 232 12.56 13.87 12.21
C LEU A 232 11.36 13.92 11.26
N GLY A 233 11.11 12.85 10.49
CA GLY A 233 9.95 12.75 9.61
C GLY A 233 8.61 12.72 10.36
N ILE A 234 8.55 12.01 11.49
CA ILE A 234 7.39 11.99 12.40
C ILE A 234 7.19 13.38 13.03
N ALA A 235 8.25 14.00 13.54
CA ALA A 235 8.20 15.30 14.19
C ALA A 235 7.71 16.41 13.23
N ALA A 236 8.02 16.32 11.94
CA ALA A 236 7.51 17.25 10.92
C ALA A 236 5.97 17.22 10.76
N ASN A 237 5.30 16.22 11.32
CA ASN A 237 3.85 16.04 11.32
C ASN A 237 3.23 16.08 12.74
N ALA A 238 3.98 16.56 13.73
CA ALA A 238 3.61 16.50 15.14
C ALA A 238 2.21 17.07 15.44
N THR A 239 1.83 18.21 14.84
CA THR A 239 0.53 18.84 15.10
C THR A 239 -0.66 17.92 14.76
N GLY A 240 -0.63 17.30 13.58
CA GLY A 240 -1.71 16.38 13.16
C GLY A 240 -1.70 15.08 13.96
N LEU A 241 -0.52 14.59 14.33
CA LEU A 241 -0.37 13.39 15.16
C LEU A 241 -0.88 13.62 16.59
N MET A 242 -0.58 14.77 17.19
CA MET A 242 -1.04 15.12 18.54
C MET A 242 -2.57 15.26 18.58
N ALA A 243 -3.16 15.95 17.61
CA ALA A 243 -4.62 16.05 17.49
C ALA A 243 -5.27 14.67 17.28
N THR A 244 -4.65 13.82 16.46
CA THR A 244 -5.11 12.44 16.26
C THR A 244 -5.02 11.62 17.56
N LYS A 245 -3.92 11.77 18.31
CA LYS A 245 -3.72 11.10 19.59
C LYS A 245 -4.77 11.54 20.62
N GLU A 246 -5.02 12.84 20.73
CA GLU A 246 -6.06 13.38 21.60
C GLU A 246 -7.43 12.80 21.26
N TYR A 247 -7.81 12.79 19.98
CA TYR A 247 -9.09 12.23 19.55
C TYR A 247 -9.18 10.70 19.66
N ALA A 248 -8.06 9.98 19.61
CA ALA A 248 -8.05 8.52 19.65
C ALA A 248 -8.68 7.98 20.95
N ASP A 249 -8.44 8.66 22.08
CA ASP A 249 -8.99 8.30 23.40
C ASP A 249 -10.52 8.44 23.45
N TRP A 250 -11.09 9.34 22.65
CA TRP A 250 -12.53 9.59 22.52
C TRP A 250 -13.18 8.82 21.35
N SER A 251 -12.44 7.92 20.72
CA SER A 251 -12.89 7.15 19.57
C SER A 251 -13.12 5.68 19.94
N THR A 252 -13.64 4.89 18.99
CA THR A 252 -13.76 3.43 19.16
C THR A 252 -12.44 2.69 19.37
N ARG A 253 -11.29 3.38 19.27
CA ARG A 253 -9.94 2.83 19.48
C ARG A 253 -9.41 3.06 20.89
N GLY A 254 -10.04 3.97 21.64
CA GLY A 254 -9.78 4.23 23.04
C GLY A 254 -10.49 3.24 23.95
N LYS A 255 -10.35 3.44 25.26
CA LYS A 255 -11.04 2.63 26.26
C LYS A 255 -12.53 3.00 26.27
N SER A 256 -13.41 2.01 26.21
CA SER A 256 -14.85 2.23 26.33
C SER A 256 -15.23 2.44 27.79
N GLU A 257 -15.82 3.60 28.12
CA GLU A 257 -16.44 3.84 29.44
C GLU A 257 -17.75 3.05 29.63
N LEU A 258 -18.36 2.57 28.54
CA LEU A 258 -19.55 1.73 28.60
C LEU A 258 -19.19 0.37 29.18
N THR A 259 -19.86 0.00 30.28
CA THR A 259 -19.73 -1.30 30.96
C THR A 259 -20.89 -2.24 30.68
N ILE A 260 -21.91 -1.77 29.96
CA ILE A 260 -23.16 -2.51 29.68
C ILE A 260 -23.48 -2.37 28.18
N ASN A 261 -23.89 -3.47 27.56
CA ASN A 261 -24.42 -3.51 26.19
C ASN A 261 -25.88 -3.01 26.14
N PRO A 262 -26.42 -2.68 24.95
CA PRO A 262 -27.82 -2.25 24.81
C PRO A 262 -28.87 -3.25 25.35
N ASP A 263 -28.52 -4.52 25.44
CA ASP A 263 -29.35 -5.61 25.97
C ASP A 263 -29.24 -5.80 27.50
N GLY A 264 -28.44 -4.98 28.19
CA GLY A 264 -28.22 -5.06 29.64
C GLY A 264 -27.11 -6.01 30.07
N SER A 265 -26.47 -6.73 29.15
CA SER A 265 -25.35 -7.63 29.48
C SER A 265 -24.06 -6.85 29.78
N PRO A 266 -23.15 -7.37 30.65
CA PRO A 266 -21.84 -6.77 30.86
C PRO A 266 -21.04 -6.71 29.56
N LYS A 267 -20.44 -5.56 29.28
CA LYS A 267 -19.59 -5.35 28.12
C LYS A 267 -18.14 -5.70 28.47
N GLU A 268 -17.51 -6.54 27.65
CA GLU A 268 -16.10 -6.87 27.82
C GLU A 268 -15.21 -5.64 27.56
N ASP A 269 -14.39 -5.29 28.54
CA ASP A 269 -13.36 -4.26 28.40
C ASP A 269 -12.16 -4.85 27.64
N THR A 270 -12.16 -4.63 26.33
CA THR A 270 -11.10 -5.13 25.44
C THR A 270 -9.92 -4.14 25.30
N GLY A 271 -9.97 -2.96 25.94
CA GLY A 271 -8.91 -1.94 25.86
C GLY A 271 -8.62 -1.41 24.44
N GLY A 272 -9.42 -1.78 23.44
CA GLY A 272 -9.19 -1.54 22.01
C GLY A 272 -10.31 -2.11 21.14
N LEU A 273 -9.98 -2.46 19.89
CA LEU A 273 -10.95 -3.07 18.98
C LEU A 273 -11.16 -4.56 19.33
N SER A 274 -12.39 -5.07 19.16
CA SER A 274 -12.65 -6.50 19.36
C SER A 274 -11.91 -7.37 18.33
N LYS A 275 -11.47 -8.57 18.74
CA LYS A 275 -10.80 -9.53 17.85
C LYS A 275 -11.60 -9.82 16.58
N ALA A 276 -12.93 -9.98 16.72
CA ALA A 276 -13.84 -10.20 15.61
C ALA A 276 -13.84 -9.02 14.62
N TYR A 277 -13.82 -7.78 15.11
CA TYR A 277 -13.77 -6.60 14.26
C TYR A 277 -12.42 -6.43 13.56
N ILE A 278 -11.31 -6.68 14.28
CA ILE A 278 -9.95 -6.67 13.73
C ILE A 278 -9.85 -7.66 12.55
N THR A 279 -10.36 -8.87 12.77
CA THR A 279 -10.29 -10.00 11.82
C THR A 279 -11.47 -10.09 10.85
N ASN A 280 -12.35 -9.08 10.82
CA ASN A 280 -13.54 -9.12 9.95
C ASN A 280 -13.16 -9.28 8.47
N TRP A 281 -12.13 -8.58 8.02
CA TRP A 281 -11.47 -8.82 6.73
C TRP A 281 -10.22 -9.67 6.93
N SER A 282 -10.43 -10.98 6.93
CA SER A 282 -9.40 -12.01 6.92
C SER A 282 -9.33 -12.65 5.54
N TYR A 283 -8.14 -12.70 4.97
CA TYR A 283 -7.93 -13.23 3.63
C TYR A 283 -8.03 -14.75 3.63
N GLY A 284 -8.70 -15.35 2.64
CA GLY A 284 -8.80 -16.81 2.58
C GLY A 284 -7.45 -17.48 2.33
N ILE A 285 -7.19 -18.63 2.97
CA ILE A 285 -5.95 -19.39 2.72
C ILE A 285 -5.90 -19.80 1.25
N ALA A 286 -6.98 -20.41 0.73
CA ALA A 286 -7.09 -20.76 -0.68
C ALA A 286 -7.21 -19.52 -1.59
N GLU A 287 -7.79 -18.42 -1.07
CA GLU A 287 -7.84 -17.13 -1.76
C GLU A 287 -6.44 -16.58 -2.11
N SER A 288 -5.39 -17.02 -1.42
CA SER A 288 -3.98 -16.75 -1.76
C SER A 288 -3.59 -17.11 -3.19
N LEU A 289 -4.30 -18.04 -3.82
CA LEU A 289 -4.09 -18.36 -5.23
C LEU A 289 -4.50 -17.20 -6.16
N ASN A 290 -5.36 -16.26 -5.73
CA ASN A 290 -5.69 -15.04 -6.50
C ASN A 290 -4.47 -14.16 -6.79
N LEU A 291 -3.40 -14.26 -5.98
CA LEU A 291 -2.15 -13.54 -6.21
C LEU A 291 -1.53 -13.92 -7.58
N PHE A 292 -1.76 -15.14 -8.06
CA PHE A 292 -1.24 -15.70 -9.30
C PHE A 292 -2.30 -15.98 -10.39
N VAL A 293 -3.53 -16.34 -10.00
CA VAL A 293 -4.64 -16.61 -10.94
C VAL A 293 -5.73 -15.58 -10.71
N PRO A 294 -5.97 -14.64 -11.65
CA PRO A 294 -7.00 -13.63 -11.45
C PRO A 294 -8.38 -14.28 -11.41
N ARG A 295 -9.26 -13.74 -10.57
CA ARG A 295 -10.68 -14.14 -10.46
C ARG A 295 -10.94 -15.59 -10.03
N LEU A 296 -9.97 -16.28 -9.42
CA LEU A 296 -10.21 -17.64 -8.93
C LEU A 296 -11.32 -17.71 -7.88
N PHE A 297 -11.48 -16.66 -7.05
CA PHE A 297 -12.60 -16.50 -6.11
C PHE A 297 -13.63 -15.44 -6.57
N GLY A 298 -13.75 -15.28 -7.89
CA GLY A 298 -14.69 -14.36 -8.50
C GLY A 298 -14.19 -12.92 -8.62
N GLY A 299 -15.13 -12.01 -8.86
CA GLY A 299 -14.89 -10.61 -9.16
C GLY A 299 -14.96 -9.70 -7.93
N ALA A 300 -15.47 -8.48 -8.13
CA ALA A 300 -15.85 -7.61 -7.02
C ALA A 300 -17.18 -8.06 -6.38
N SER A 301 -17.42 -7.63 -5.13
CA SER A 301 -18.71 -7.84 -4.45
C SER A 301 -19.85 -7.01 -5.03
N GLN A 302 -19.54 -6.00 -5.84
CA GLN A 302 -20.47 -5.34 -6.74
C GLN A 302 -19.73 -5.09 -8.04
N GLU A 303 -20.06 -5.87 -9.06
CA GLU A 303 -19.44 -5.75 -10.37
C GLU A 303 -20.50 -5.47 -11.44
N ASN A 304 -20.23 -4.46 -12.26
CA ASN A 304 -21.01 -4.17 -13.45
C ASN A 304 -20.50 -5.03 -14.60
N LEU A 305 -21.28 -6.03 -15.00
CA LEU A 305 -20.96 -6.91 -16.12
C LEU A 305 -21.27 -6.29 -17.49
N GLY A 306 -22.14 -5.27 -17.53
CA GLY A 306 -22.57 -4.58 -18.73
C GLY A 306 -23.39 -5.41 -19.70
N GLU A 307 -23.81 -4.76 -20.80
CA GLU A 307 -24.67 -5.33 -21.84
C GLU A 307 -24.02 -6.48 -22.62
N ASN A 308 -22.68 -6.50 -22.68
CA ASN A 308 -21.94 -7.53 -23.42
C ASN A 308 -21.79 -8.85 -22.64
N SER A 309 -22.42 -8.97 -21.47
CA SER A 309 -22.24 -10.13 -20.60
C SER A 309 -23.16 -11.29 -20.99
N LYS A 310 -22.67 -12.52 -20.77
CA LYS A 310 -23.51 -13.73 -20.92
C LYS A 310 -24.73 -13.69 -20.00
N SER A 311 -24.60 -13.10 -18.81
CA SER A 311 -25.70 -12.90 -17.88
C SER A 311 -26.76 -11.97 -18.44
N TYR A 312 -26.37 -10.84 -19.06
CA TYR A 312 -27.29 -9.93 -19.72
C TYR A 312 -28.05 -10.64 -20.85
N ASN A 313 -27.32 -11.29 -21.77
CA ASN A 313 -27.92 -12.02 -22.88
C ASN A 313 -28.92 -13.09 -22.41
N TYR A 314 -28.57 -13.86 -21.37
CA TYR A 314 -29.47 -14.85 -20.79
C TYR A 314 -30.79 -14.23 -20.28
N LEU A 315 -30.74 -13.06 -19.63
CA LEU A 315 -31.94 -12.38 -19.13
C LEU A 315 -32.81 -11.85 -20.27
N ILE A 316 -32.18 -11.31 -21.32
CA ILE A 316 -32.88 -10.89 -22.54
C ILE A 316 -33.57 -12.10 -23.20
N ASP A 317 -32.87 -13.23 -23.32
CA ASP A 317 -33.41 -14.47 -23.90
C ASP A 317 -34.58 -15.04 -23.06
N LYS A 318 -34.62 -14.74 -21.76
CA LYS A 318 -35.74 -15.08 -20.87
C LYS A 318 -36.89 -14.07 -20.90
N GLY A 319 -36.82 -13.07 -21.77
CA GLY A 319 -37.89 -12.09 -21.99
C GLY A 319 -37.88 -10.90 -21.03
N LEU A 320 -36.79 -10.69 -20.26
CA LEU A 320 -36.69 -9.47 -19.45
C LEU A 320 -36.49 -8.24 -20.34
N ALA A 321 -37.10 -7.12 -19.94
CA ALA A 321 -36.85 -5.83 -20.56
C ALA A 321 -35.38 -5.42 -20.42
N ARG A 322 -34.84 -4.75 -21.46
CA ARG A 322 -33.42 -4.35 -21.52
C ARG A 322 -32.97 -3.52 -20.32
N SER A 323 -33.80 -2.59 -19.85
CA SER A 323 -33.51 -1.76 -18.67
C SER A 323 -33.40 -2.60 -17.41
N SER A 324 -34.36 -3.49 -17.15
CA SER A 324 -34.34 -4.39 -16.00
C SER A 324 -33.17 -5.37 -16.04
N ALA A 325 -32.83 -5.89 -17.22
CA ALA A 325 -31.66 -6.74 -17.40
C ALA A 325 -30.36 -5.97 -17.14
N LEU A 326 -30.25 -4.71 -17.61
CA LEU A 326 -29.11 -3.84 -17.37
C LEU A 326 -28.95 -3.54 -15.88
N ASP A 327 -30.03 -3.14 -15.22
CA ASP A 327 -30.05 -2.83 -13.79
C ASP A 327 -29.59 -4.05 -12.98
N PHE A 328 -30.09 -5.24 -13.33
CA PHE A 328 -29.69 -6.48 -12.67
C PHE A 328 -28.19 -6.78 -12.82
N VAL A 329 -27.62 -6.63 -14.03
CA VAL A 329 -26.19 -6.95 -14.27
C VAL A 329 -25.23 -5.83 -13.84
N SER A 330 -25.75 -4.68 -13.41
CA SER A 330 -24.95 -3.51 -13.03
C SER A 330 -24.27 -3.62 -11.66
N GLY A 331 -24.70 -4.56 -10.81
CA GLY A 331 -24.24 -4.67 -9.43
C GLY A 331 -24.23 -6.10 -8.88
N LEU A 332 -23.74 -7.06 -9.67
CA LEU A 332 -23.74 -8.47 -9.27
C LEU A 332 -22.66 -8.79 -8.23
N PRO A 333 -22.97 -9.59 -7.19
CA PRO A 333 -22.00 -10.03 -6.20
C PRO A 333 -21.21 -11.24 -6.72
N LEU A 334 -20.19 -10.96 -7.53
CA LEU A 334 -19.39 -12.02 -8.16
C LEU A 334 -18.36 -12.64 -7.24
N TYR A 335 -18.02 -11.96 -6.16
CA TYR A 335 -17.07 -12.44 -5.16
C TYR A 335 -17.70 -13.54 -4.28
N TRP A 336 -16.96 -14.64 -4.07
CA TRP A 336 -17.42 -15.78 -3.27
C TRP A 336 -16.37 -16.32 -2.29
N GLY A 337 -15.31 -15.55 -2.01
CA GLY A 337 -14.30 -15.91 -1.00
C GLY A 337 -14.74 -15.64 0.45
N GLU A 338 -13.80 -15.74 1.39
CA GLU A 338 -14.08 -15.71 2.85
C GLU A 338 -14.19 -14.31 3.47
N GLN A 339 -13.68 -13.28 2.80
CA GLN A 339 -13.88 -11.88 3.20
C GLN A 339 -15.37 -11.47 3.12
N PRO A 340 -15.83 -10.47 3.90
CA PRO A 340 -17.21 -9.97 3.80
C PRO A 340 -17.49 -9.24 2.47
N GLY A 341 -16.43 -8.79 1.80
CA GLY A 341 -16.52 -8.26 0.45
C GLY A 341 -15.17 -7.70 -0.04
N THR A 342 -15.05 -7.53 -1.35
CA THR A 342 -13.87 -7.00 -2.02
C THR A 342 -14.24 -6.10 -3.20
N SER A 343 -13.37 -5.15 -3.53
CA SER A 343 -13.45 -4.34 -4.76
C SER A 343 -12.81 -5.05 -5.97
N GLY A 344 -12.29 -6.27 -5.78
CA GLY A 344 -11.78 -7.16 -6.82
C GLY A 344 -10.60 -8.02 -6.33
N PRO A 345 -10.09 -8.92 -7.16
CA PRO A 345 -9.02 -9.83 -6.77
C PRO A 345 -7.68 -9.10 -6.59
N ALA A 346 -6.94 -9.45 -5.54
CA ALA A 346 -5.58 -8.95 -5.26
C ALA A 346 -4.52 -9.60 -6.18
N TYR A 347 -4.70 -9.47 -7.49
CA TYR A 347 -3.84 -10.12 -8.49
C TYR A 347 -2.56 -9.34 -8.78
N LEU A 348 -1.40 -10.01 -8.66
CA LEU A 348 -0.07 -9.40 -8.82
C LEU A 348 0.45 -9.42 -10.27
N GLY A 349 -0.17 -10.20 -11.15
CA GLY A 349 0.37 -10.51 -12.48
C GLY A 349 1.16 -11.82 -12.48
N ALA A 350 0.74 -12.77 -13.34
CA ALA A 350 1.35 -14.09 -13.44
C ALA A 350 2.83 -14.02 -13.85
N VAL A 351 3.19 -13.07 -14.72
CA VAL A 351 4.57 -12.82 -15.13
C VAL A 351 5.42 -12.32 -13.96
N ILE A 352 4.90 -11.37 -13.16
CA ILE A 352 5.62 -10.82 -12.01
C ILE A 352 5.78 -11.87 -10.92
N PHE A 353 4.74 -12.66 -10.66
CA PHE A 353 4.81 -13.79 -9.75
C PHE A 353 5.84 -14.85 -10.20
N PHE A 354 5.85 -15.20 -11.49
CA PHE A 354 6.87 -16.09 -12.06
C PHE A 354 8.28 -15.56 -11.85
N LEU A 355 8.51 -14.27 -12.15
CA LEU A 355 9.80 -13.63 -11.95
C LEU A 355 10.20 -13.53 -10.47
N PHE A 356 9.23 -13.40 -9.56
CA PHE A 356 9.47 -13.49 -8.13
C PHE A 356 9.98 -14.87 -7.72
N VAL A 357 9.31 -15.95 -8.16
CA VAL A 357 9.75 -17.34 -7.92
C VAL A 357 11.14 -17.58 -8.52
N LEU A 358 11.39 -17.13 -9.76
CA LEU A 358 12.72 -17.13 -10.35
C LEU A 358 13.75 -16.40 -9.47
N GLY A 359 13.36 -15.26 -8.91
CA GLY A 359 14.16 -14.47 -7.98
C GLY A 359 14.55 -15.22 -6.71
N LEU A 360 13.69 -16.12 -6.20
CA LEU A 360 14.00 -16.97 -5.05
C LEU A 360 15.19 -17.90 -5.33
N PHE A 361 15.37 -18.36 -6.57
CA PHE A 361 16.48 -19.23 -6.94
C PHE A 361 17.71 -18.45 -7.41
N LEU A 362 17.50 -17.42 -8.24
CA LEU A 362 18.56 -16.68 -8.94
C LEU A 362 19.19 -15.57 -8.09
N VAL A 363 18.41 -14.86 -7.27
CA VAL A 363 18.92 -13.77 -6.43
C VAL A 363 19.55 -14.36 -5.17
N LYS A 364 20.78 -13.95 -4.85
CA LYS A 364 21.53 -14.41 -3.67
C LYS A 364 21.74 -13.30 -2.66
N GLY A 365 21.96 -13.68 -1.40
CA GLY A 365 22.31 -12.78 -0.31
C GLY A 365 21.09 -12.15 0.37
N LYS A 366 21.35 -11.12 1.17
CA LYS A 366 20.35 -10.47 2.05
C LYS A 366 19.07 -10.03 1.35
N HIS A 367 19.15 -9.52 0.10
CA HIS A 367 17.97 -9.01 -0.62
C HIS A 367 16.92 -10.09 -0.87
N LYS A 368 17.33 -11.31 -1.21
CA LYS A 368 16.40 -12.44 -1.35
C LYS A 368 15.62 -12.68 -0.05
N TRP A 369 16.34 -12.73 1.07
CA TRP A 369 15.78 -13.20 2.34
C TRP A 369 14.77 -12.23 2.95
N TRP A 370 15.06 -10.93 3.03
CA TRP A 370 14.07 -10.01 3.62
C TRP A 370 12.86 -9.81 2.70
N LEU A 371 13.01 -9.92 1.38
CA LEU A 371 11.89 -9.87 0.43
C LEU A 371 11.00 -11.12 0.56
N LEU A 372 11.62 -12.30 0.68
CA LEU A 372 10.90 -13.55 0.90
C LEU A 372 10.18 -13.54 2.25
N PHE A 373 10.89 -13.29 3.35
CA PHE A 373 10.30 -13.28 4.69
C PHE A 373 9.26 -12.17 4.86
N GLY A 374 9.47 -11.00 4.25
CA GLY A 374 8.46 -9.93 4.21
C GLY A 374 7.18 -10.35 3.48
N SER A 375 7.32 -11.02 2.32
CA SER A 375 6.17 -11.54 1.57
C SER A 375 5.43 -12.64 2.34
N LEU A 376 6.16 -13.57 2.96
CA LEU A 376 5.57 -14.64 3.77
C LEU A 376 4.89 -14.10 5.03
N LEU A 377 5.54 -13.19 5.76
CA LEU A 377 4.94 -12.55 6.94
C LEU A 377 3.64 -11.85 6.58
N SER A 378 3.66 -11.07 5.50
CA SER A 378 2.49 -10.37 4.97
C SER A 378 1.37 -11.36 4.59
N LEU A 379 1.68 -12.44 3.88
CA LEU A 379 0.67 -13.42 3.49
C LEU A 379 0.05 -14.11 4.72
N ILE A 380 0.87 -14.59 5.65
CA ILE A 380 0.40 -15.36 6.81
C ILE A 380 -0.43 -14.47 7.76
N LEU A 381 0.00 -13.24 8.00
CA LEU A 381 -0.77 -12.29 8.83
C LEU A 381 -2.06 -11.84 8.14
N SER A 382 -2.11 -11.83 6.80
CA SER A 382 -3.33 -11.47 6.07
C SER A 382 -4.47 -12.47 6.28
N TRP A 383 -4.16 -13.72 6.64
CA TRP A 383 -5.15 -14.77 6.87
C TRP A 383 -6.02 -14.54 8.10
N GLY A 384 -5.58 -13.72 9.06
CA GLY A 384 -6.42 -13.31 10.19
C GLY A 384 -7.05 -14.48 10.95
N LYS A 385 -8.39 -14.50 11.03
CA LYS A 385 -9.16 -15.56 11.72
C LYS A 385 -8.94 -16.96 11.10
N ASN A 386 -8.54 -17.04 9.84
CA ASN A 386 -8.22 -18.30 9.17
C ASN A 386 -6.89 -18.91 9.66
N PHE A 387 -6.08 -18.12 10.39
CA PHE A 387 -4.93 -18.59 11.16
C PHE A 387 -4.88 -17.88 12.52
N SER A 388 -5.87 -18.17 13.37
CA SER A 388 -6.10 -17.46 14.64
C SER A 388 -4.91 -17.54 15.61
N VAL A 389 -4.17 -18.65 15.67
CA VAL A 389 -3.03 -18.81 16.61
C VAL A 389 -2.02 -17.66 16.51
N LEU A 390 -1.59 -17.31 15.29
CA LEU A 390 -0.67 -16.19 15.09
C LEU A 390 -1.38 -14.85 15.27
N THR A 391 -2.60 -14.73 14.74
CA THR A 391 -3.36 -13.48 14.77
C THR A 391 -3.68 -13.04 16.20
N ASP A 392 -4.14 -13.97 17.05
CA ASP A 392 -4.42 -13.72 18.45
C ASP A 392 -3.15 -13.37 19.21
N PHE A 393 -2.03 -14.07 18.96
CA PHE A 393 -0.73 -13.69 19.53
C PHE A 393 -0.34 -12.24 19.16
N MET A 394 -0.55 -11.84 17.91
CA MET A 394 -0.26 -10.47 17.48
C MET A 394 -1.20 -9.46 18.14
N ILE A 395 -2.50 -9.75 18.24
CA ILE A 395 -3.47 -8.87 18.89
C ILE A 395 -3.18 -8.70 20.37
N ASP A 396 -2.86 -9.79 21.08
CA ASP A 396 -2.76 -9.80 22.53
C ASP A 396 -1.41 -9.26 23.03
N TYR A 397 -0.33 -9.41 22.25
CA TYR A 397 1.03 -9.10 22.71
C TYR A 397 1.81 -8.11 21.85
N PHE A 398 1.48 -7.96 20.57
CA PHE A 398 2.28 -7.13 19.68
C PHE A 398 1.81 -5.66 19.73
N PRO A 399 2.70 -4.69 19.99
CA PRO A 399 2.31 -3.30 20.21
C PRO A 399 1.47 -2.72 19.07
N LEU A 400 0.39 -2.02 19.44
CA LEU A 400 -0.53 -1.29 18.56
C LEU A 400 -1.30 -2.15 17.55
N TYR A 401 -1.13 -3.48 17.55
CA TYR A 401 -1.80 -4.35 16.55
C TYR A 401 -3.32 -4.35 16.74
N ASP A 402 -3.78 -4.34 17.99
CA ASP A 402 -5.17 -4.25 18.44
C ASP A 402 -5.87 -2.93 18.03
N LYS A 403 -5.11 -1.93 17.59
CA LYS A 403 -5.65 -0.65 17.16
C LYS A 403 -6.12 -0.66 15.72
N PHE A 404 -5.77 -1.65 14.90
CA PHE A 404 -6.08 -1.67 13.46
C PHE A 404 -7.11 -2.73 13.09
N ARG A 405 -7.88 -2.49 12.02
CA ARG A 405 -8.86 -3.46 11.49
C ARG A 405 -8.48 -3.93 10.10
N ALA A 406 -9.10 -5.01 9.63
CA ALA A 406 -8.91 -5.54 8.29
C ALA A 406 -7.46 -5.97 8.01
N VAL A 407 -7.05 -7.02 8.72
CA VAL A 407 -5.71 -7.61 8.66
C VAL A 407 -5.27 -8.01 7.25
N SER A 408 -6.20 -8.31 6.33
CA SER A 408 -5.87 -8.54 4.92
C SER A 408 -5.13 -7.37 4.26
N SER A 409 -5.28 -6.15 4.78
CA SER A 409 -4.57 -4.97 4.28
C SER A 409 -3.04 -5.03 4.42
N ILE A 410 -2.48 -5.95 5.19
CA ILE A 410 -1.01 -6.14 5.24
C ILE A 410 -0.42 -6.66 3.92
N GLN A 411 -1.25 -7.16 2.99
CA GLN A 411 -0.85 -7.59 1.64
C GLN A 411 -0.15 -6.51 0.81
N VAL A 412 -0.31 -5.23 1.15
CA VAL A 412 0.46 -4.13 0.54
C VAL A 412 1.98 -4.33 0.64
N ILE A 413 2.43 -5.04 1.68
CA ILE A 413 3.85 -5.39 1.87
C ILE A 413 4.29 -6.46 0.87
N LEU A 414 3.43 -7.45 0.62
CA LEU A 414 3.63 -8.45 -0.40
C LEU A 414 3.66 -7.81 -1.79
N GLU A 415 2.75 -6.89 -2.07
CA GLU A 415 2.70 -6.12 -3.33
C GLU A 415 3.92 -5.23 -3.55
N LEU A 416 4.61 -4.82 -2.48
CA LEU A 416 5.89 -4.13 -2.57
C LEU A 416 7.05 -5.13 -2.80
N CYS A 417 7.10 -6.20 -2.02
CA CYS A 417 8.22 -7.15 -2.04
C CYS A 417 8.30 -7.98 -3.32
N VAL A 418 7.15 -8.46 -3.81
CA VAL A 418 7.09 -9.37 -4.95
C VAL A 418 7.67 -8.72 -6.22
N PRO A 419 7.22 -7.52 -6.64
CA PRO A 419 7.79 -6.83 -7.79
C PRO A 419 9.26 -6.46 -7.60
N VAL A 420 9.70 -6.09 -6.39
CA VAL A 420 11.12 -5.78 -6.14
C VAL A 420 12.00 -7.00 -6.42
N LEU A 421 11.64 -8.17 -5.89
CA LEU A 421 12.43 -9.37 -6.11
C LEU A 421 12.38 -9.83 -7.57
N ALA A 422 11.22 -9.71 -8.22
CA ALA A 422 11.04 -10.00 -9.65
C ALA A 422 12.01 -9.19 -10.52
N ILE A 423 12.12 -7.89 -10.29
CA ILE A 423 13.04 -7.03 -11.05
C ILE A 423 14.50 -7.30 -10.69
N LEU A 424 14.81 -7.66 -9.44
CA LEU A 424 16.15 -8.12 -9.07
C LEU A 424 16.51 -9.44 -9.77
N ALA A 425 15.55 -10.31 -10.05
CA ALA A 425 15.74 -11.52 -10.85
C ALA A 425 16.08 -11.16 -12.31
N LEU A 426 15.31 -10.29 -12.95
CA LEU A 426 15.61 -9.79 -14.31
C LEU A 426 16.99 -9.14 -14.39
N LYS A 427 17.34 -8.30 -13.41
CA LYS A 427 18.67 -7.70 -13.32
C LYS A 427 19.78 -8.76 -13.25
N LYS A 428 19.55 -9.89 -12.60
CA LYS A 428 20.52 -11.00 -12.53
C LYS A 428 20.55 -11.81 -13.83
N LEU A 429 19.39 -12.00 -14.46
CA LEU A 429 19.27 -12.71 -15.73
C LEU A 429 20.05 -12.00 -16.84
N PHE A 430 19.94 -10.68 -16.94
CA PHE A 430 20.67 -9.86 -17.92
C PHE A 430 22.11 -9.51 -17.53
N LYS A 431 22.60 -10.02 -16.40
CA LYS A 431 23.98 -9.76 -15.98
C LYS A 431 24.91 -10.83 -16.55
N ASP A 432 25.90 -10.42 -17.33
CA ASP A 432 26.87 -11.33 -17.96
C ASP A 432 27.69 -12.13 -16.94
N LYS A 433 27.96 -11.52 -15.79
CA LYS A 433 28.72 -12.16 -14.70
C LYS A 433 27.99 -13.33 -14.01
N VAL A 434 26.73 -13.58 -14.32
CA VAL A 434 25.99 -14.71 -13.76
C VAL A 434 26.14 -15.88 -14.75
N PRO A 435 26.68 -17.04 -14.33
CA PRO A 435 26.88 -18.19 -15.22
C PRO A 435 25.58 -18.62 -15.91
N HIS A 436 25.67 -19.00 -17.19
CA HIS A 436 24.51 -19.45 -17.96
C HIS A 436 23.84 -20.67 -17.30
N ALA A 437 24.64 -21.62 -16.78
CA ALA A 437 24.15 -22.78 -16.07
C ALA A 437 23.28 -22.42 -14.86
N ASP A 438 23.66 -21.40 -14.07
CA ASP A 438 22.87 -20.94 -12.93
C ASP A 438 21.53 -20.33 -13.35
N LYS A 439 21.51 -19.63 -14.50
CA LYS A 439 20.29 -19.04 -15.07
C LYS A 439 19.32 -20.13 -15.49
N ILE A 440 19.79 -21.11 -16.26
CA ILE A 440 18.98 -22.25 -16.72
C ILE A 440 18.48 -23.07 -15.53
N LYS A 441 19.36 -23.42 -14.58
CA LYS A 441 18.95 -24.16 -13.37
C LYS A 441 17.88 -23.41 -12.58
N SER A 442 18.04 -22.11 -12.39
CA SER A 442 17.05 -21.30 -11.67
C SER A 442 15.72 -21.21 -12.43
N LEU A 443 15.77 -21.13 -13.76
CA LEU A 443 14.60 -21.11 -14.62
C LEU A 443 13.85 -22.44 -14.58
N THR A 444 14.55 -23.57 -14.67
CA THR A 444 13.97 -24.90 -14.55
C THR A 444 13.30 -25.09 -13.19
N LEU A 445 13.96 -24.71 -12.10
CA LEU A 445 13.38 -24.80 -10.76
C LEU A 445 12.14 -23.91 -10.61
N ALA A 446 12.17 -22.69 -11.13
CA ALA A 446 11.02 -21.79 -11.08
C ALA A 446 9.83 -22.32 -11.88
N THR A 447 10.10 -22.87 -13.07
CA THR A 447 9.09 -23.47 -13.94
C THR A 447 8.45 -24.69 -13.29
N ALA A 448 9.27 -25.61 -12.76
CA ALA A 448 8.78 -26.77 -12.02
C ALA A 448 7.95 -26.34 -10.79
N THR A 449 8.42 -25.37 -10.01
CA THR A 449 7.68 -24.88 -8.84
C THR A 449 6.28 -24.36 -9.19
N ILE A 450 6.10 -23.77 -10.37
CA ILE A 450 4.83 -23.16 -10.77
C ILE A 450 3.90 -24.18 -11.46
N LEU A 451 4.46 -25.15 -12.18
CA LEU A 451 3.66 -26.19 -12.83
C LEU A 451 3.25 -27.32 -11.88
N GLY A 452 3.89 -27.43 -10.72
CA GLY A 452 3.76 -28.57 -9.81
C GLY A 452 4.61 -29.75 -10.29
#